data_AF-A0A957UB58-F1
#
_entry.id   AF-A0A957UB58-F1
#
_cell.length_a   1.000
_cell.length_b   1.000
_cell.length_c   1.000
_cell.angle_alpha   90.00
_cell.angle_beta   90.00
_cell.angle_gamma   90.00
#
_symmetry.space_group_name_H-M   'P 1'
#
loop_
_entity.id
_entity.type
_entity.pdbx_description
1 polymer ?
#
loop_
_entity_poly.entity_id
_entity_poly.type
_entity_poly.pdbx_seq_one_letter_code
_entity_poly.pdbx_strand_id
1 'polypeptide(L)'
;YSSKRIYDSVDELPQRYPMTNLYYAAMRDGRLGFELAQEVTSPPQLLGMVFDDRHADESFSLYDHPQVSIFRKVRDLSDAEYDALFQRAWEEAVPGYRGKDSPLSPLLNALGLGSQPGSENSGLINRVIALLGAGESAPVLAPASADRASLNFDTPIQQLPIVDNYRWNAVASENTILAVAWWWLVLALLGWLVWPVAFVIFRPLRDAGYFLSRTLGWLLGGWLLWVLVNSGLVRNTVLFAWLSVAALALLGGVFAVRRRAELVAFLRANWKLLLAGEAVFTLAYLAFIGVRLLNPDLWQPWFGGEKQMEFAFLNGILRSPTFPPVNPHFAGGYINYYYFGLYLVAYLIKLTGIYAEVAFNLTIAMLFALTVVNVFAVAYSAVANYLPIASTRAESETRGGRPLAWHVGLGAALLAPLFVTILGNLDGFAQLVRTLATLDPTPFASAIPGLKPMVDAVAGFQLVATTGATLPPYDFWGPSRVLEPTINEFPYWSFLFADLHPHIIGIPLSAMFLALTLVLLENARTNWRRRWRYGLGLLATFALFLGALASVNLWELPTYLGLGVLAFLVSQFRGRGRIDWPVT
;
A
#
# COMPACT_ATOMS: atom_id res chain seq x y z
N TYR A 1 -9.45 25.23 -17.15
CA TYR A 1 -8.91 23.86 -17.11
C TYR A 1 -7.99 23.77 -15.91
N SER A 2 -8.23 22.86 -14.98
CA SER A 2 -7.64 22.87 -13.63
C SER A 2 -6.43 21.95 -13.43
N SER A 3 -5.82 21.42 -14.49
CA SER A 3 -4.68 20.50 -14.36
C SER A 3 -3.67 20.72 -15.49
N LYS A 4 -2.39 20.70 -15.11
CA LYS A 4 -1.26 20.76 -16.03
C LYS A 4 -1.07 19.48 -16.85
N ARG A 5 -1.77 18.40 -16.50
CA ARG A 5 -1.67 17.06 -17.11
C ARG A 5 -1.53 17.05 -18.61
N ILE A 6 -2.37 17.83 -19.28
CA ILE A 6 -2.35 17.83 -20.72
C ILE A 6 -1.16 18.65 -21.18
N TYR A 7 -1.04 19.92 -20.81
CA TYR A 7 0.04 20.73 -21.39
C TYR A 7 1.44 20.38 -20.89
N ASP A 8 1.68 19.85 -19.69
CA ASP A 8 3.05 19.48 -19.28
C ASP A 8 3.42 18.11 -19.85
N SER A 9 2.62 17.06 -19.57
CA SER A 9 2.94 15.71 -20.04
C SER A 9 2.83 15.54 -21.57
N VAL A 10 1.99 16.33 -22.25
CA VAL A 10 1.87 16.30 -23.72
C VAL A 10 2.92 17.21 -24.39
N ASP A 11 3.31 18.34 -23.78
CA ASP A 11 4.38 19.22 -24.32
C ASP A 11 5.73 18.48 -24.34
N GLU A 12 5.95 17.51 -23.44
CA GLU A 12 7.13 16.61 -23.45
C GLU A 12 7.16 15.65 -24.66
N LEU A 13 6.04 15.49 -25.37
CA LEU A 13 5.86 14.56 -26.49
C LEU A 13 5.41 15.26 -27.78
N PRO A 14 6.13 16.27 -28.30
CA PRO A 14 5.69 17.09 -29.43
C PRO A 14 5.51 16.30 -30.71
N GLN A 15 6.31 15.24 -30.91
CA GLN A 15 6.17 14.36 -32.06
C GLN A 15 4.94 13.46 -31.98
N ARG A 16 4.42 13.15 -30.78
CA ARG A 16 3.22 12.32 -30.65
C ARG A 16 1.94 13.14 -30.75
N TYR A 17 1.97 14.35 -30.21
CA TYR A 17 0.79 15.20 -30.06
C TYR A 17 1.00 16.62 -30.60
N PRO A 18 1.45 16.78 -31.85
CA PRO A 18 1.81 18.08 -32.42
C PRO A 18 0.65 19.09 -32.38
N MET A 19 -0.56 18.64 -32.70
CA MET A 19 -1.77 19.49 -32.64
C MET A 19 -2.10 19.99 -31.23
N THR A 20 -2.00 19.12 -30.23
CA THR A 20 -2.33 19.48 -28.83
C THR A 20 -1.33 20.50 -28.30
N ASN A 21 -0.04 20.29 -28.57
CA ASN A 21 1.01 21.23 -28.16
C ASN A 21 0.89 22.56 -28.87
N LEU A 22 0.59 22.55 -30.18
CA LEU A 22 0.28 23.77 -30.93
C LEU A 22 -0.94 24.50 -30.37
N TYR A 23 -1.99 23.78 -29.97
CA TYR A 23 -3.17 24.36 -29.34
C TYR A 23 -2.81 25.10 -28.05
N TYR A 24 -2.09 24.46 -27.11
CA TYR A 24 -1.73 25.09 -25.85
C TYR A 24 -0.73 26.24 -26.03
N ALA A 25 0.23 26.12 -26.95
CA ALA A 25 1.11 27.22 -27.33
C ALA A 25 0.33 28.42 -27.87
N ALA A 26 -0.58 28.19 -28.83
CA ALA A 26 -1.41 29.22 -29.43
C ALA A 26 -2.45 29.83 -28.47
N MET A 27 -2.86 29.07 -27.44
CA MET A 27 -3.69 29.58 -26.35
C MET A 27 -2.89 30.51 -25.44
N ARG A 28 -1.66 30.13 -25.08
CA ARG A 28 -0.78 30.89 -24.20
C ARG A 28 -0.27 32.19 -24.82
N ASP A 29 0.03 32.18 -26.12
CA ASP A 29 0.52 33.35 -26.86
C ASP A 29 -0.60 34.22 -27.46
N GLY A 30 -1.87 33.82 -27.28
CA GLY A 30 -3.05 34.59 -27.67
C GLY A 30 -3.50 34.41 -29.12
N ARG A 31 -2.81 33.61 -29.94
CA ARG A 31 -3.25 33.30 -31.33
C ARG A 31 -4.64 32.68 -31.38
N LEU A 32 -5.06 31.95 -30.35
CA LEU A 32 -6.42 31.40 -30.22
C LEU A 32 -7.46 32.38 -29.63
N GLY A 33 -7.11 33.66 -29.47
CA GLY A 33 -8.03 34.66 -28.93
C GLY A 33 -8.25 34.53 -27.42
N PHE A 34 -7.29 33.95 -26.70
CA PHE A 34 -7.28 33.87 -25.25
C PHE A 34 -6.26 34.85 -24.67
N GLU A 35 -6.56 35.42 -23.50
CA GLU A 35 -5.62 36.15 -22.66
C GLU A 35 -5.51 35.47 -21.29
N LEU A 36 -4.33 35.49 -20.68
CA LEU A 36 -4.16 35.02 -19.31
C LEU A 36 -4.83 36.03 -18.36
N ALA A 37 -5.91 35.61 -17.71
CA ALA A 37 -6.68 36.44 -16.79
C ALA A 37 -6.16 36.35 -15.35
N GLN A 38 -5.71 35.17 -14.92
CA GLN A 38 -5.20 34.94 -13.58
C GLN A 38 -4.24 33.75 -13.53
N GLU A 39 -3.23 33.83 -12.66
CA GLU A 39 -2.36 32.72 -12.31
C GLU A 39 -2.26 32.60 -10.79
N VAL A 40 -2.42 31.38 -10.28
CA VAL A 40 -2.32 31.05 -8.85
C VAL A 40 -1.30 29.93 -8.69
N THR A 41 -0.38 30.08 -7.73
CA THR A 41 0.69 29.10 -7.46
C THR A 41 0.89 28.92 -5.95
N SER A 42 1.21 27.72 -5.49
CA SER A 42 1.49 27.42 -4.08
C SER A 42 2.77 26.58 -3.89
N PRO A 43 3.97 27.13 -4.18
CA PRO A 43 5.23 26.39 -4.06
C PRO A 43 5.54 25.98 -2.62
N PRO A 44 6.21 24.84 -2.40
CA PRO A 44 6.60 24.39 -1.07
C PRO A 44 7.51 25.38 -0.36
N GLN A 45 7.35 25.48 0.97
CA GLN A 45 8.17 26.36 1.81
C GLN A 45 8.74 25.57 2.99
N LEU A 46 10.05 25.68 3.20
CA LEU A 46 10.72 25.11 4.37
C LEU A 46 11.57 26.18 5.04
N LEU A 47 11.27 26.49 6.30
CA LEU A 47 11.98 27.50 7.10
C LEU A 47 12.05 28.88 6.42
N GLY A 48 10.99 29.28 5.70
CA GLY A 48 10.92 30.53 4.95
C GLY A 48 11.66 30.53 3.60
N MET A 49 12.32 29.43 3.24
CA MET A 49 12.84 29.23 1.89
C MET A 49 11.74 28.67 0.99
N VAL A 50 11.48 29.34 -0.13
CA VAL A 50 10.51 28.89 -1.15
C VAL A 50 11.24 28.02 -2.16
N PHE A 51 10.72 26.83 -2.42
CA PHE A 51 11.25 25.89 -3.41
C PHE A 51 10.33 25.89 -4.62
N ASP A 52 10.84 26.29 -5.78
CA ASP A 52 10.07 26.21 -7.01
C ASP A 52 10.15 24.79 -7.59
N ASP A 53 9.10 24.02 -7.33
CA ASP A 53 8.95 22.63 -7.78
C ASP A 53 8.05 22.51 -9.02
N ARG A 54 7.74 23.61 -9.72
CA ARG A 54 6.82 23.59 -10.88
C ARG A 54 7.29 22.71 -12.03
N HIS A 55 8.59 22.40 -12.09
CA HIS A 55 9.23 21.51 -13.07
C HIS A 55 9.50 20.11 -12.51
N ALA A 56 9.09 19.83 -11.27
CA ALA A 56 9.16 18.49 -10.70
C ALA A 56 8.13 17.58 -11.41
N ASP A 57 8.36 16.27 -11.32
CA ASP A 57 7.42 15.26 -11.83
C ASP A 57 5.99 15.57 -11.33
N GLU A 58 5.00 15.36 -12.19
CA GLU A 58 3.61 15.70 -11.92
C GLU A 58 3.10 15.08 -10.61
N SER A 59 3.63 13.92 -10.21
CA SER A 59 3.31 13.25 -8.96
C SER A 59 3.69 14.07 -7.71
N PHE A 60 4.62 15.02 -7.83
CA PHE A 60 5.04 15.93 -6.77
C PHE A 60 4.33 17.29 -6.81
N SER A 61 4.12 17.87 -7.99
CA SER A 61 3.65 19.25 -8.11
C SER A 61 2.14 19.38 -8.26
N LEU A 62 1.45 18.36 -8.80
CA LEU A 62 0.04 18.49 -9.17
C LEU A 62 -0.91 18.53 -7.96
N TYR A 63 -0.69 17.65 -6.98
CA TYR A 63 -1.62 17.48 -5.86
C TYR A 63 -1.33 18.44 -4.70
N ASP A 64 -0.05 18.64 -4.39
CA ASP A 64 0.34 19.40 -3.20
C ASP A 64 0.65 20.89 -3.50
N HIS A 65 1.06 21.19 -4.74
CA HIS A 65 1.59 22.50 -5.15
C HIS A 65 1.03 22.98 -6.50
N PRO A 66 -0.31 23.01 -6.69
CA PRO A 66 -0.88 23.23 -8.01
C PRO A 66 -0.56 24.64 -8.53
N GLN A 67 -0.33 24.74 -9.84
CA GLN A 67 -0.42 26.01 -10.56
C GLN A 67 -1.68 26.01 -11.41
N VAL A 68 -2.49 27.03 -11.21
CA VAL A 68 -3.77 27.23 -11.87
C VAL A 68 -3.68 28.47 -12.74
N SER A 69 -3.79 28.27 -14.06
CA SER A 69 -3.84 29.35 -15.04
C SER A 69 -5.27 29.48 -15.57
N ILE A 70 -5.86 30.66 -15.42
CA ILE A 70 -7.20 31.00 -15.92
C ILE A 70 -7.05 31.86 -17.16
N PHE A 71 -7.52 31.34 -18.29
CA PHE A 71 -7.54 32.06 -19.56
C PHE A 71 -8.94 32.59 -19.84
N ARG A 72 -9.05 33.85 -20.25
CA ARG A 72 -10.28 34.48 -20.71
C ARG A 72 -10.30 34.49 -22.23
N LYS A 73 -11.39 34.03 -22.83
CA LYS A 73 -11.61 34.18 -24.27
C LYS A 73 -12.01 35.62 -24.56
N VAL A 74 -11.21 36.31 -25.36
CA VAL A 74 -11.43 37.71 -25.76
C VAL A 74 -11.84 37.86 -27.21
N ARG A 75 -11.62 36.83 -28.03
CA ARG A 75 -11.95 36.83 -29.44
C ARG A 75 -12.27 35.42 -29.93
N ASP A 76 -13.25 35.30 -30.80
CA ASP A 76 -13.49 34.09 -31.59
C ASP A 76 -12.70 34.15 -32.90
N LEU A 77 -12.12 33.01 -33.27
CA LEU A 77 -11.50 32.82 -34.57
C LEU A 77 -12.55 32.32 -35.57
N SER A 78 -12.41 32.75 -36.83
CA SER A 78 -13.11 32.16 -37.96
C SER A 78 -12.53 30.80 -38.33
N ASP A 79 -13.29 29.98 -39.06
CA ASP A 79 -12.84 28.67 -39.55
C ASP A 79 -11.53 28.79 -40.36
N ALA A 80 -11.40 29.83 -41.20
CA ALA A 80 -10.18 30.08 -41.97
C ALA A 80 -8.95 30.39 -41.09
N GLU A 81 -9.14 31.06 -39.95
CA GLU A 81 -8.06 31.30 -38.99
C GLU A 81 -7.67 30.03 -38.24
N TYR A 82 -8.65 29.19 -37.87
CA TYR A 82 -8.37 27.87 -37.30
C TYR A 82 -7.60 26.98 -38.29
N ASP A 83 -8.03 26.93 -39.55
CA ASP A 83 -7.37 26.16 -40.60
C ASP A 83 -5.95 26.66 -40.86
N ALA A 84 -5.73 27.97 -40.87
CA ALA A 84 -4.40 28.55 -41.05
C ALA A 84 -3.47 28.29 -39.86
N LEU A 85 -4.02 28.25 -38.64
CA LEU A 85 -3.26 28.05 -37.42
C LEU A 85 -2.86 26.59 -37.21
N PHE A 86 -3.79 25.65 -37.42
CA PHE A 86 -3.57 24.23 -37.18
C PHE A 86 -3.13 23.44 -38.42
N GLN A 87 -3.50 23.93 -39.61
CA GLN A 87 -3.20 23.30 -40.89
C GLN A 87 -3.45 21.79 -40.84
N ARG A 88 -2.44 20.99 -41.20
CA ARG A 88 -2.44 19.54 -41.08
C ARG A 88 -1.41 19.06 -40.07
N ALA A 89 -1.18 19.80 -38.98
CA ALA A 89 -0.18 19.43 -37.98
C ALA A 89 -0.42 18.03 -37.37
N TRP A 90 -1.64 17.47 -37.46
CA TRP A 90 -1.91 16.09 -37.08
C TRP A 90 -1.22 15.05 -37.97
N GLU A 91 -0.85 15.38 -39.22
CA GLU A 91 -0.12 14.49 -40.13
C GLU A 91 1.33 14.29 -39.69
N GLU A 92 1.89 15.21 -38.91
CA GLU A 92 3.24 15.11 -38.32
C GLU A 92 3.27 14.21 -37.08
N ALA A 93 2.11 13.77 -36.60
CA ALA A 93 2.04 12.93 -35.41
C ALA A 93 2.68 11.57 -35.70
N VAL A 94 3.58 11.16 -34.82
CA VAL A 94 4.23 9.84 -34.80
C VAL A 94 3.50 8.98 -33.77
N PRO A 95 2.61 8.07 -34.20
CA PRO A 95 1.85 7.24 -33.27
C PRO A 95 2.79 6.40 -32.40
N GLY A 96 2.55 6.41 -31.09
CA GLY A 96 3.33 5.59 -30.15
C GLY A 96 4.67 6.17 -29.71
N TYR A 97 5.07 7.37 -30.17
CA TYR A 97 6.27 8.06 -29.67
C TYR A 97 6.18 8.30 -28.14
N ARG A 98 7.28 8.11 -27.41
CA ARG A 98 7.30 8.12 -25.93
C ARG A 98 8.36 9.04 -25.33
N GLY A 99 8.85 10.01 -26.11
CA GLY A 99 9.78 11.02 -25.64
C GLY A 99 11.24 10.58 -25.73
N LYS A 100 12.15 11.49 -25.41
CA LYS A 100 13.59 11.20 -25.35
C LYS A 100 13.90 10.34 -24.13
N ASP A 101 14.94 9.52 -24.22
CA ASP A 101 15.46 8.78 -23.07
C ASP A 101 15.99 9.76 -21.99
N SER A 102 15.88 9.36 -20.72
CA SER A 102 16.40 10.14 -19.60
C SER A 102 17.94 10.29 -19.72
N PRO A 103 18.53 11.39 -19.24
CA PRO A 103 19.99 11.49 -19.11
C PRO A 103 20.59 10.39 -18.22
N LEU A 104 19.79 9.81 -17.32
CA LEU A 104 20.17 8.67 -16.48
C LEU A 104 19.95 7.32 -17.19
N SER A 105 19.25 7.28 -18.32
CA SER A 105 19.00 6.04 -19.07
C SER A 105 20.29 5.26 -19.36
N PRO A 106 21.44 5.86 -19.74
CA PRO A 106 22.69 5.10 -19.90
C PRO A 106 23.12 4.36 -18.62
N LEU A 107 23.02 5.00 -17.46
CA LEU A 107 23.35 4.40 -16.16
C LEU A 107 22.32 3.34 -15.76
N LEU A 108 21.03 3.66 -15.89
CA LEU A 108 19.94 2.74 -15.57
C LEU A 108 19.97 1.51 -16.47
N ASN A 109 20.20 1.68 -17.77
CA ASN A 109 20.38 0.60 -18.73
C ASN A 109 21.62 -0.25 -18.37
N ALA A 110 22.74 0.38 -17.97
CA ALA A 110 23.93 -0.34 -17.52
C ALA A 110 23.68 -1.15 -16.25
N LEU A 111 22.83 -0.68 -15.34
CA LEU A 111 22.40 -1.41 -14.14
C LEU A 111 21.34 -2.48 -14.44
N GLY A 112 20.63 -2.39 -15.56
CA GLY A 112 19.51 -3.27 -15.93
C GLY A 112 18.15 -2.82 -15.41
N LEU A 113 18.07 -1.55 -15.01
CA LEU A 113 16.87 -0.87 -14.49
C LEU A 113 16.36 0.19 -15.47
N GLY A 114 16.90 0.21 -16.69
CA GLY A 114 16.57 1.21 -17.69
C GLY A 114 15.42 0.77 -18.59
N SER A 115 14.91 1.70 -19.39
CA SER A 115 13.76 1.48 -20.26
C SER A 115 14.12 1.05 -21.68
N GLN A 116 15.41 0.89 -22.00
CA GLN A 116 15.80 0.41 -23.32
C GLN A 116 15.61 -1.11 -23.44
N PRO A 117 15.04 -1.60 -24.56
CA PRO A 117 14.89 -3.03 -24.82
C PRO A 117 16.21 -3.78 -24.70
N GLY A 118 16.19 -4.91 -24.00
CA GLY A 118 17.38 -5.71 -23.76
C GLY A 118 18.24 -5.22 -22.59
N SER A 119 17.98 -4.04 -22.01
CA SER A 119 18.66 -3.61 -20.79
C SER A 119 18.36 -4.54 -19.61
N GLU A 120 17.14 -5.11 -19.57
CA GLU A 120 16.78 -6.16 -18.62
C GLU A 120 17.64 -7.43 -18.76
N ASN A 121 18.23 -7.70 -19.94
CA ASN A 121 19.06 -8.87 -20.16
C ASN A 121 20.56 -8.53 -20.05
N SER A 122 20.96 -7.30 -20.36
CA SER A 122 22.37 -6.90 -20.41
C SER A 122 22.89 -6.21 -19.15
N GLY A 123 22.02 -5.74 -18.27
CA GLY A 123 22.38 -4.93 -17.10
C GLY A 123 23.13 -5.67 -16.00
N LEU A 124 23.91 -4.93 -15.22
CA LEU A 124 24.83 -5.44 -14.20
C LEU A 124 24.10 -6.28 -13.13
N ILE A 125 22.89 -5.87 -12.72
CA ILE A 125 22.08 -6.62 -11.75
C ILE A 125 21.68 -7.99 -12.30
N ASN A 126 21.17 -8.03 -13.54
CA ASN A 126 20.70 -9.28 -14.14
C ASN A 126 21.86 -10.18 -14.58
N ARG A 127 23.03 -9.63 -14.92
CA ARG A 127 24.27 -10.40 -15.07
C ARG A 127 24.71 -11.05 -13.77
N VAL A 128 24.64 -10.34 -12.65
CA VAL A 128 24.97 -10.89 -11.32
C VAL A 128 23.96 -11.99 -10.93
N ILE A 129 22.67 -11.78 -11.21
CA ILE A 129 21.63 -12.81 -10.99
C ILE A 129 21.88 -14.05 -11.87
N ALA A 130 22.21 -13.87 -13.15
CA ALA A 130 22.55 -14.96 -14.06
C ALA A 130 23.81 -15.73 -13.63
N LEU A 131 24.84 -15.02 -13.14
CA LEU A 131 26.05 -15.61 -12.57
C LEU A 131 25.79 -16.42 -11.30
N LEU A 132 24.78 -16.04 -10.50
CA LEU A 132 24.38 -16.74 -9.28
C LEU A 132 23.44 -17.94 -9.55
N GLY A 133 22.85 -18.02 -10.74
CA GLY A 133 21.91 -19.07 -11.16
C GLY A 133 22.42 -19.90 -12.34
N ALA A 134 23.50 -20.67 -12.14
CA ALA A 134 23.97 -21.78 -12.99
C ALA A 134 24.06 -21.59 -14.53
N GLY A 135 25.31 -21.57 -15.03
CA GLY A 135 25.71 -22.22 -16.29
C GLY A 135 25.35 -21.55 -17.61
N GLU A 136 26.34 -20.86 -18.20
CA GLU A 136 26.53 -20.58 -19.63
C GLU A 136 25.30 -20.23 -20.49
N SER A 137 25.05 -18.94 -20.64
CA SER A 137 25.29 -18.22 -21.91
C SER A 137 25.08 -16.73 -21.63
N ALA A 138 26.09 -15.90 -21.93
CA ALA A 138 25.90 -14.46 -21.90
C ALA A 138 24.74 -14.13 -22.86
N PRO A 139 23.71 -13.39 -22.42
CA PRO A 139 22.60 -13.04 -23.29
C PRO A 139 23.15 -12.28 -24.49
N VAL A 140 22.85 -12.78 -25.69
CA VAL A 140 23.20 -12.13 -26.95
C VAL A 140 22.62 -10.72 -26.90
N LEU A 141 23.50 -9.71 -26.99
CA LEU A 141 23.11 -8.30 -27.07
C LEU A 141 22.18 -8.13 -28.28
N ALA A 142 20.90 -7.92 -28.04
CA ALA A 142 19.97 -7.51 -29.08
C ALA A 142 20.48 -6.19 -29.69
N PRO A 143 20.44 -6.02 -31.02
CA PRO A 143 20.91 -4.81 -31.66
C PRO A 143 20.18 -3.57 -31.14
N ALA A 144 20.90 -2.45 -31.03
CA ALA A 144 20.49 -1.17 -30.44
C ALA A 144 19.30 -0.46 -31.15
N SER A 145 18.65 -1.12 -32.11
CA SER A 145 17.48 -0.63 -32.84
C SER A 145 16.18 -1.36 -32.44
N ALA A 146 16.18 -2.13 -31.34
CA ALA A 146 14.95 -2.74 -30.86
C ALA A 146 14.00 -1.63 -30.37
N ASP A 147 12.80 -1.57 -30.96
CA ASP A 147 11.71 -0.70 -30.51
C ASP A 147 11.41 -0.95 -29.03
N ARG A 148 11.25 0.14 -28.24
CA ARG A 148 10.83 0.07 -26.83
C ARG A 148 9.66 -0.90 -26.67
N ALA A 149 9.75 -1.80 -25.69
CA ALA A 149 8.75 -2.83 -25.42
C ALA A 149 7.32 -2.28 -25.53
N SER A 150 6.51 -2.90 -26.38
CA SER A 150 5.10 -2.53 -26.57
C SER A 150 4.32 -2.80 -25.30
N LEU A 151 3.35 -1.94 -24.96
CA LEU A 151 2.36 -2.25 -23.92
C LEU A 151 1.23 -3.16 -24.44
N ASN A 152 1.27 -3.51 -25.74
CA ASN A 152 0.33 -4.43 -26.36
C ASN A 152 0.81 -5.87 -26.18
N PHE A 153 -0.14 -6.79 -26.07
CA PHE A 153 0.16 -8.21 -26.22
C PHE A 153 0.63 -8.51 -27.64
N ASP A 154 1.59 -9.43 -27.77
CA ASP A 154 2.05 -9.92 -29.07
C ASP A 154 0.95 -10.69 -29.83
N THR A 155 0.00 -11.26 -29.07
CA THR A 155 -1.15 -12.00 -29.60
C THR A 155 -2.43 -11.21 -29.34
N PRO A 156 -3.38 -11.13 -30.29
CA PRO A 156 -4.67 -10.50 -30.06
C PRO A 156 -5.37 -11.04 -28.83
N ILE A 157 -5.92 -10.13 -28.02
CA ILE A 157 -6.53 -10.46 -26.72
C ILE A 157 -7.63 -11.54 -26.80
N GLN A 158 -8.36 -11.62 -27.92
CA GLN A 158 -9.42 -12.61 -28.15
C GLN A 158 -8.89 -14.04 -28.27
N GLN A 159 -7.60 -14.21 -28.53
CA GLN A 159 -6.94 -15.51 -28.65
C GLN A 159 -6.27 -15.95 -27.34
N LEU A 160 -6.18 -15.06 -26.35
CA LEU A 160 -5.61 -15.39 -25.05
C LEU A 160 -6.55 -16.34 -24.28
N PRO A 161 -6.01 -17.34 -23.57
CA PRO A 161 -6.84 -18.21 -22.76
C PRO A 161 -7.52 -17.42 -21.64
N ILE A 162 -8.80 -17.66 -21.40
CA ILE A 162 -9.54 -16.99 -20.32
C ILE A 162 -9.54 -17.89 -19.09
N VAL A 163 -9.27 -17.32 -17.92
CA VAL A 163 -9.51 -18.00 -16.64
C VAL A 163 -10.89 -17.61 -16.11
N ASP A 164 -11.82 -18.55 -16.12
CA ASP A 164 -13.20 -18.38 -15.66
C ASP A 164 -13.55 -19.24 -14.43
N ASN A 165 -12.67 -20.16 -14.05
CA ASN A 165 -12.90 -21.11 -12.95
C ASN A 165 -12.82 -20.52 -11.53
N TYR A 166 -12.76 -19.19 -11.38
CA TYR A 166 -12.59 -18.52 -10.09
C TYR A 166 -13.90 -18.26 -9.33
N ARG A 167 -15.06 -18.40 -9.98
CA ARG A 167 -16.40 -18.18 -9.36
C ARG A 167 -17.05 -19.48 -8.89
N TRP A 168 -16.30 -20.36 -8.24
CA TRP A 168 -16.75 -21.72 -7.92
C TRP A 168 -17.59 -21.83 -6.63
N ASN A 169 -17.62 -20.81 -5.77
CA ASN A 169 -18.33 -20.85 -4.48
C ASN A 169 -19.62 -20.01 -4.51
N ALA A 170 -20.60 -20.46 -5.29
CA ALA A 170 -21.90 -19.79 -5.39
C ALA A 170 -22.62 -19.71 -4.03
N VAL A 171 -22.56 -20.81 -3.24
CA VAL A 171 -23.23 -20.90 -1.92
C VAL A 171 -22.75 -19.82 -0.96
N ALA A 172 -21.44 -19.60 -0.85
CA ALA A 172 -20.94 -18.50 -0.03
C ALA A 172 -21.21 -17.14 -0.68
N SER A 173 -21.12 -17.01 -2.01
CA SER A 173 -21.33 -15.75 -2.71
C SER A 173 -22.75 -15.20 -2.57
N GLU A 174 -23.74 -16.08 -2.48
CA GLU A 174 -25.17 -15.74 -2.39
C GLU A 174 -25.66 -15.64 -0.93
N ASN A 175 -24.80 -15.93 0.05
CA ASN A 175 -25.13 -15.85 1.47
C ASN A 175 -24.10 -15.03 2.25
N THR A 176 -24.50 -13.84 2.69
CA THR A 176 -23.62 -12.89 3.40
C THR A 176 -22.89 -13.52 4.59
N ILE A 177 -23.57 -14.31 5.42
CA ILE A 177 -22.95 -14.92 6.61
C ILE A 177 -21.89 -15.95 6.20
N LEU A 178 -22.21 -16.79 5.22
CA LEU A 178 -21.27 -17.78 4.71
C LEU A 178 -20.09 -17.12 4.00
N ALA A 179 -20.30 -16.05 3.23
CA ALA A 179 -19.23 -15.27 2.59
C ALA A 179 -18.22 -14.75 3.64
N VAL A 180 -18.76 -14.09 4.67
CA VAL A 180 -17.97 -13.49 5.76
C VAL A 180 -17.19 -14.55 6.53
N ALA A 181 -17.84 -15.67 6.89
CA ALA A 181 -17.22 -16.76 7.64
C ALA A 181 -16.18 -17.52 6.80
N TRP A 182 -16.48 -17.81 5.54
CA TRP A 182 -15.57 -18.52 4.63
C TRP A 182 -14.31 -17.71 4.34
N TRP A 183 -14.46 -16.41 4.07
CA TRP A 183 -13.32 -15.51 3.89
C TRP A 183 -12.42 -15.47 5.12
N TRP A 184 -13.02 -15.32 6.30
CA TRP A 184 -12.28 -15.37 7.58
C TRP A 184 -11.54 -16.70 7.75
N LEU A 185 -12.18 -17.83 7.44
CA LEU A 185 -11.61 -19.16 7.59
C LEU A 185 -10.42 -19.40 6.65
N VAL A 186 -10.54 -19.03 5.37
CA VAL A 186 -9.45 -19.18 4.40
C VAL A 186 -8.26 -18.32 4.81
N LEU A 187 -8.49 -17.09 5.26
CA LEU A 187 -7.41 -16.23 5.74
C LEU A 187 -6.75 -16.76 7.02
N ALA A 188 -7.54 -17.29 7.96
CA ALA A 188 -7.01 -17.94 9.17
C ALA A 188 -6.17 -19.18 8.83
N LEU A 189 -6.63 -20.00 7.87
CA LEU A 189 -5.88 -21.15 7.35
C LEU A 189 -4.51 -20.72 6.81
N LEU A 190 -4.46 -19.71 5.94
CA LEU A 190 -3.19 -19.18 5.42
C LEU A 190 -2.24 -18.76 6.55
N GLY A 191 -2.78 -18.12 7.58
CA GLY A 191 -2.02 -17.74 8.77
C GLY A 191 -1.45 -18.95 9.51
N TRP A 192 -2.28 -19.94 9.83
CA TRP A 192 -1.84 -21.14 10.56
C TRP A 192 -0.82 -21.97 9.80
N LEU A 193 -0.95 -22.09 8.47
CA LEU A 193 0.01 -22.82 7.65
C LEU A 193 1.39 -22.17 7.67
N VAL A 194 1.46 -20.85 7.76
CA VAL A 194 2.74 -20.11 7.73
C VAL A 194 3.26 -19.79 9.13
N TRP A 195 2.43 -19.85 10.17
CA TRP A 195 2.83 -19.53 11.53
C TRP A 195 4.10 -20.27 12.01
N PRO A 196 4.32 -21.58 11.75
CA PRO A 196 5.57 -22.24 12.14
C PRO A 196 6.84 -21.60 11.55
N VAL A 197 6.75 -21.03 10.34
CA VAL A 197 7.84 -20.27 9.72
C VAL A 197 7.97 -18.89 10.37
N ALA A 198 6.84 -18.20 10.55
CA ALA A 198 6.77 -16.91 11.24
C ALA A 198 7.34 -16.99 12.66
N PHE A 199 7.06 -18.08 13.37
CA PHE A 199 7.52 -18.36 14.73
C PHE A 199 9.03 -18.34 14.87
N VAL A 200 9.76 -18.71 13.82
CA VAL A 200 11.23 -18.64 13.83
C VAL A 200 11.71 -17.22 13.65
N ILE A 201 11.18 -16.49 12.66
CA ILE A 201 11.62 -15.14 12.31
C ILE A 201 11.24 -14.15 13.41
N PHE A 202 9.97 -14.16 13.79
CA PHE A 202 9.34 -13.24 14.74
C PHE A 202 9.37 -13.75 16.18
N ARG A 203 10.17 -14.77 16.49
CA ARG A 203 10.36 -15.29 17.87
C ARG A 203 10.62 -14.21 18.92
N PRO A 204 11.36 -13.12 18.63
CA PRO A 204 11.59 -12.04 19.60
C PRO A 204 10.34 -11.23 19.96
N LEU A 205 9.29 -11.29 19.14
CA LEU A 205 8.01 -10.66 19.42
C LEU A 205 7.21 -11.48 20.44
N ARG A 206 6.28 -10.83 21.15
CA ARG A 206 5.56 -11.46 22.27
C ARG A 206 4.60 -12.56 21.83
N ASP A 207 3.99 -12.40 20.66
CA ASP A 207 3.11 -13.38 20.02
C ASP A 207 3.87 -14.38 19.14
N ALA A 208 5.21 -14.24 19.04
CA ALA A 208 6.05 -15.02 18.15
C ALA A 208 5.53 -15.04 16.70
N GLY A 209 4.99 -13.90 16.21
CA GLY A 209 4.47 -13.75 14.86
C GLY A 209 3.15 -14.47 14.57
N TYR A 210 2.41 -14.91 15.60
CA TYR A 210 1.10 -15.52 15.42
C TYR A 210 0.09 -14.55 14.81
N PHE A 211 0.02 -13.30 15.27
CA PHE A 211 -0.90 -12.29 14.74
C PHE A 211 -0.55 -11.90 13.31
N LEU A 212 0.75 -11.78 13.05
CA LEU A 212 1.34 -11.40 11.78
C LEU A 212 1.22 -12.50 10.71
N SER A 213 0.99 -13.74 11.13
CA SER A 213 0.99 -14.91 10.26
C SER A 213 -0.06 -14.83 9.15
N ARG A 214 -1.23 -14.23 9.38
CA ARG A 214 -2.30 -14.06 8.37
C ARG A 214 -1.82 -13.23 7.19
N THR A 215 -1.22 -12.08 7.48
CA THR A 215 -0.65 -11.18 6.47
C THR A 215 0.50 -11.86 5.74
N LEU A 216 1.39 -12.55 6.47
CA LEU A 216 2.51 -13.26 5.87
C LEU A 216 2.05 -14.43 4.99
N GLY A 217 1.04 -15.19 5.40
CA GLY A 217 0.50 -16.32 4.64
C GLY A 217 -0.20 -15.88 3.36
N TRP A 218 -0.98 -14.80 3.45
CA TRP A 218 -1.57 -14.14 2.28
C TRP A 218 -0.51 -13.64 1.29
N LEU A 219 0.52 -12.93 1.79
CA LEU A 219 1.62 -12.44 0.96
C LEU A 219 2.42 -13.58 0.33
N LEU A 220 2.88 -14.57 1.11
CA LEU A 220 3.73 -15.65 0.61
C LEU A 220 3.01 -16.53 -0.40
N GLY A 221 1.73 -16.82 -0.18
CA GLY A 221 0.95 -17.67 -1.08
C GLY A 221 0.69 -16.98 -2.41
N GLY A 222 0.31 -15.70 -2.35
CA GLY A 222 0.13 -14.86 -3.53
C GLY A 222 1.44 -14.64 -4.28
N TRP A 223 2.51 -14.25 -3.57
CA TRP A 223 3.84 -14.03 -4.12
C TRP A 223 4.40 -15.28 -4.81
N LEU A 224 4.28 -16.46 -4.20
CA LEU A 224 4.74 -17.71 -4.79
C LEU A 224 4.03 -17.98 -6.13
N LEU A 225 2.69 -17.90 -6.15
CA LEU A 225 1.95 -18.07 -7.41
C LEU A 225 2.33 -16.99 -8.43
N TRP A 226 2.49 -15.73 -8.00
CA TRP A 226 2.82 -14.62 -8.87
C TRP A 226 4.16 -14.85 -9.58
N VAL A 227 5.20 -15.24 -8.84
CA VAL A 227 6.52 -15.54 -9.41
C VAL A 227 6.44 -16.70 -10.41
N LEU A 228 5.69 -17.76 -10.09
CA LEU A 228 5.53 -18.92 -10.98
C LEU A 228 4.74 -18.58 -12.24
N VAL A 229 3.75 -17.69 -12.15
CA VAL A 229 2.98 -17.22 -13.31
C VAL A 229 3.80 -16.26 -14.18
N ASN A 230 4.49 -15.31 -13.55
CA ASN A 230 5.31 -14.32 -14.24
C ASN A 230 6.53 -14.96 -14.94
N SER A 231 7.04 -16.08 -14.42
CA SER A 231 8.08 -16.87 -15.08
C SER A 231 7.56 -17.81 -16.18
N GLY A 232 6.25 -17.88 -16.39
CA GLY A 232 5.64 -18.76 -17.39
C GLY A 232 5.57 -20.24 -17.00
N LEU A 233 5.92 -20.61 -15.76
CA LEU A 233 5.92 -22.00 -15.29
C LEU A 233 4.51 -22.55 -15.07
N VAL A 234 3.60 -21.70 -14.58
CA VAL A 234 2.20 -22.08 -14.31
C VAL A 234 1.24 -20.99 -14.77
N ARG A 235 -0.06 -21.30 -14.78
CA ARG A 235 -1.12 -20.32 -15.07
C ARG A 235 -1.81 -19.85 -13.80
N ASN A 236 -2.33 -18.63 -13.82
CA ASN A 236 -3.09 -18.01 -12.74
C ASN A 236 -4.50 -18.61 -12.60
N THR A 237 -4.60 -19.88 -12.22
CA THR A 237 -5.88 -20.62 -12.06
C THR A 237 -6.13 -21.00 -10.60
N VAL A 238 -7.37 -21.38 -10.27
CA VAL A 238 -7.74 -21.84 -8.93
C VAL A 238 -6.92 -23.05 -8.46
N LEU A 239 -6.64 -24.00 -9.36
CA LEU A 239 -5.81 -25.17 -9.04
C LEU A 239 -4.42 -24.73 -8.56
N PHE A 240 -3.74 -23.89 -9.34
CA PHE A 240 -2.39 -23.43 -8.98
C PHE A 240 -2.37 -22.50 -7.76
N ALA A 241 -3.45 -21.76 -7.49
CA ALA A 241 -3.62 -21.04 -6.24
C ALA A 241 -3.68 -22.00 -5.04
N TRP A 242 -4.46 -23.08 -5.11
CA TRP A 242 -4.48 -24.07 -4.02
C TRP A 242 -3.19 -24.89 -3.93
N LEU A 243 -2.49 -25.12 -5.04
CA LEU A 243 -1.16 -25.75 -5.01
C LEU A 243 -0.09 -24.84 -4.36
N SER A 244 -0.17 -23.51 -4.52
CA SER A 244 0.72 -22.61 -3.77
C SER A 244 0.43 -22.66 -2.27
N VAL A 245 -0.85 -22.76 -1.87
CA VAL A 245 -1.24 -23.02 -0.47
C VAL A 245 -0.71 -24.37 0.02
N ALA A 246 -0.76 -25.43 -0.79
CA ALA A 246 -0.21 -26.74 -0.45
C ALA A 246 1.32 -26.69 -0.27
N ALA A 247 2.03 -25.91 -1.07
CA ALA A 247 3.47 -25.67 -0.90
C ALA A 247 3.78 -24.96 0.42
N LEU A 248 2.96 -23.96 0.80
CA LEU A 248 3.06 -23.32 2.12
C LEU A 248 2.78 -24.31 3.25
N ALA A 249 1.77 -25.17 3.09
CA ALA A 249 1.44 -26.20 4.08
C ALA A 249 2.59 -27.19 4.28
N LEU A 250 3.27 -27.59 3.20
CA LEU A 250 4.45 -28.45 3.26
C LEU A 250 5.60 -27.74 4.01
N LEU A 251 5.90 -26.49 3.63
CA LEU A 251 6.96 -25.70 4.27
C LEU A 251 6.66 -25.50 5.76
N GLY A 252 5.46 -25.02 6.09
CA GLY A 252 4.97 -24.85 7.45
C GLY A 252 4.99 -26.14 8.26
N GLY A 253 4.53 -27.25 7.66
CA GLY A 253 4.56 -28.58 8.27
C GLY A 253 5.96 -29.05 8.61
N VAL A 254 6.94 -28.84 7.73
CA VAL A 254 8.35 -29.15 7.99
C VAL A 254 8.89 -28.37 9.20
N PHE A 255 8.58 -27.07 9.29
CA PHE A 255 8.95 -26.26 10.46
C PHE A 255 8.19 -26.69 11.73
N ALA A 256 6.90 -27.00 11.60
CA ALA A 256 6.06 -27.45 12.71
C ALA A 256 6.58 -28.75 13.32
N VAL A 257 6.94 -29.74 12.51
CA VAL A 257 7.49 -31.02 12.98
C VAL A 257 8.83 -30.81 13.68
N ARG A 258 9.72 -29.99 13.09
CA ARG A 258 11.05 -29.70 13.67
C ARG A 258 10.99 -28.90 14.98
N ARG A 259 9.97 -28.06 15.15
CA ARG A 259 9.79 -27.16 16.30
C ARG A 259 8.57 -27.51 17.17
N ARG A 260 8.04 -28.74 17.05
CA ARG A 260 6.76 -29.14 17.67
C ARG A 260 6.71 -28.87 19.17
N ALA A 261 7.80 -29.17 19.88
CA ALA A 261 7.87 -29.00 21.33
C ALA A 261 7.83 -27.51 21.71
N GLU A 262 8.55 -26.67 20.97
CA GLU A 262 8.60 -25.22 21.18
C GLU A 262 7.24 -24.56 20.88
N LEU A 263 6.59 -24.96 19.77
CA LEU A 263 5.27 -24.47 19.38
C LEU A 263 4.20 -24.86 20.40
N VAL A 264 4.14 -26.13 20.80
CA VAL A 264 3.15 -26.60 21.78
C VAL A 264 3.38 -25.95 23.14
N ALA A 265 4.63 -25.82 23.59
CA ALA A 265 4.95 -25.11 24.82
C ALA A 265 4.52 -23.65 24.76
N PHE A 266 4.75 -22.98 23.62
CA PHE A 266 4.34 -21.60 23.43
C PHE A 266 2.81 -21.44 23.41
N LEU A 267 2.08 -22.31 22.70
CA LEU A 267 0.61 -22.32 22.70
C LEU A 267 0.06 -22.48 24.12
N ARG A 268 0.55 -23.47 24.87
CA ARG A 268 0.08 -23.71 26.24
C ARG A 268 0.36 -22.52 27.17
N ALA A 269 1.52 -21.88 27.01
CA ALA A 269 1.89 -20.73 27.82
C ALA A 269 1.12 -19.44 27.45
N ASN A 270 0.74 -19.27 26.18
CA ASN A 270 0.25 -17.99 25.66
C ASN A 270 -1.16 -18.03 25.06
N TRP A 271 -1.92 -19.13 25.19
CA TRP A 271 -3.24 -19.28 24.55
C TRP A 271 -4.20 -18.12 24.82
N LYS A 272 -4.16 -17.51 26.01
CA LYS A 272 -5.01 -16.34 26.36
C LYS A 272 -4.65 -15.12 25.52
N LEU A 273 -3.36 -14.87 25.32
CA LEU A 273 -2.88 -13.80 24.44
C LEU A 273 -3.30 -14.07 23.00
N LEU A 274 -3.11 -15.31 22.53
CA LEU A 274 -3.48 -15.68 21.17
C LEU A 274 -4.99 -15.51 20.94
N LEU A 275 -5.82 -15.97 21.88
CA LEU A 275 -7.26 -15.77 21.86
C LEU A 275 -7.65 -14.29 21.89
N ALA A 276 -6.96 -13.45 22.67
CA ALA A 276 -7.20 -12.02 22.68
C ALA A 276 -6.91 -11.37 21.31
N GLY A 277 -5.82 -11.76 20.64
CA GLY A 277 -5.55 -11.26 19.29
C GLY A 277 -6.52 -11.78 18.24
N GLU A 278 -6.98 -13.03 18.35
CA GLU A 278 -8.08 -13.57 17.52
C GLU A 278 -9.38 -12.78 17.70
N ALA A 279 -9.69 -12.40 18.95
CA ALA A 279 -10.83 -11.54 19.26
C ALA A 279 -10.64 -10.13 18.67
N VAL A 280 -9.46 -9.52 18.82
CA VAL A 280 -9.15 -8.20 18.24
C VAL A 280 -9.32 -8.22 16.72
N PHE A 281 -8.76 -9.21 16.03
CA PHE A 281 -8.91 -9.35 14.58
C PHE A 281 -10.38 -9.56 14.18
N THR A 282 -11.07 -10.51 14.83
CA THR A 282 -12.43 -10.89 14.46
C THR A 282 -13.43 -9.77 14.74
N LEU A 283 -13.30 -9.07 15.87
CA LEU A 283 -14.12 -7.92 16.20
C LEU A 283 -13.89 -6.76 15.22
N ALA A 284 -12.63 -6.48 14.86
CA ALA A 284 -12.32 -5.45 13.86
C ALA A 284 -12.90 -5.81 12.48
N TYR A 285 -12.77 -7.07 12.07
CA TYR A 285 -13.33 -7.58 10.82
C TYR A 285 -14.85 -7.45 10.79
N LEU A 286 -15.55 -7.96 11.82
CA LEU A 286 -17.01 -7.90 11.91
C LEU A 286 -17.53 -6.47 12.03
N ALA A 287 -16.84 -5.61 12.78
CA ALA A 287 -17.19 -4.19 12.88
C ALA A 287 -17.14 -3.52 11.50
N PHE A 288 -16.09 -3.79 10.72
CA PHE A 288 -15.95 -3.20 9.40
C PHE A 288 -16.87 -3.83 8.35
N ILE A 289 -17.21 -5.12 8.49
CA ILE A 289 -18.33 -5.72 7.75
C ILE A 289 -19.64 -4.98 8.05
N GLY A 290 -19.90 -4.64 9.32
CA GLY A 290 -21.04 -3.82 9.71
C GLY A 290 -21.06 -2.47 8.98
N VAL A 291 -19.92 -1.78 8.90
CA VAL A 291 -19.77 -0.53 8.12
C VAL A 291 -20.09 -0.75 6.64
N ARG A 292 -19.53 -1.81 6.01
CA ARG A 292 -19.79 -2.10 4.60
C ARG A 292 -21.22 -2.53 4.32
N LEU A 293 -21.92 -3.16 5.26
CA LEU A 293 -23.35 -3.50 5.10
C LEU A 293 -24.25 -2.27 5.06
N LEU A 294 -23.83 -1.15 5.66
CA LEU A 294 -24.58 0.11 5.60
C LEU A 294 -24.43 0.82 4.24
N ASN A 295 -23.35 0.54 3.50
CA ASN A 295 -23.11 1.10 2.17
C ASN A 295 -22.30 0.12 1.30
N PRO A 296 -22.91 -0.98 0.81
CA PRO A 296 -22.21 -2.05 0.11
C PRO A 296 -21.89 -1.72 -1.35
N ASP A 297 -22.49 -0.66 -1.88
CA ASP A 297 -22.41 -0.30 -3.29
C ASP A 297 -20.97 0.03 -3.71
N LEU A 298 -20.58 -0.50 -4.87
CA LEU A 298 -19.28 -0.27 -5.51
C LEU A 298 -19.31 0.90 -6.50
N TRP A 299 -20.42 1.64 -6.53
CA TRP A 299 -20.62 2.75 -7.46
C TRP A 299 -21.47 3.83 -6.82
N GLN A 300 -21.00 5.07 -6.94
CA GLN A 300 -21.80 6.26 -6.63
C GLN A 300 -21.23 7.45 -7.44
N PRO A 301 -22.04 8.29 -8.09
CA PRO A 301 -21.53 9.31 -9.03
C PRO A 301 -20.64 10.43 -8.44
N TRP A 302 -20.76 10.69 -7.13
CA TRP A 302 -20.17 11.82 -6.39
C TRP A 302 -19.18 11.40 -5.28
N PHE A 303 -19.33 10.18 -4.78
CA PHE A 303 -18.66 9.56 -3.62
C PHE A 303 -18.15 8.16 -3.94
N GLY A 304 -18.33 7.68 -5.18
CA GLY A 304 -17.89 6.36 -5.61
C GLY A 304 -16.41 6.30 -5.98
N GLY A 305 -15.72 7.44 -5.98
CA GLY A 305 -14.29 7.54 -6.17
C GLY A 305 -13.81 6.83 -7.42
N GLU A 306 -12.71 6.11 -7.28
CA GLU A 306 -12.08 5.34 -8.33
C GLU A 306 -12.55 3.88 -8.37
N LYS A 307 -13.40 3.40 -7.44
CA LYS A 307 -13.79 1.97 -7.25
C LYS A 307 -14.03 1.18 -8.52
N GLN A 308 -14.64 1.80 -9.53
CA GLN A 308 -14.88 1.17 -10.82
C GLN A 308 -13.60 0.78 -11.54
N MET A 309 -12.58 1.65 -11.51
CA MET A 309 -11.25 1.40 -12.04
C MET A 309 -10.59 0.24 -11.31
N GLU A 310 -10.56 0.22 -9.97
CA GLU A 310 -9.96 -0.90 -9.25
C GLU A 310 -10.75 -2.19 -9.45
N PHE A 311 -12.08 -2.13 -9.50
CA PHE A 311 -12.92 -3.29 -9.78
C PHE A 311 -12.67 -3.84 -11.20
N ALA A 312 -12.47 -2.96 -12.18
CA ALA A 312 -12.11 -3.35 -13.54
C ALA A 312 -10.72 -4.01 -13.58
N PHE A 313 -9.71 -3.41 -12.96
CA PHE A 313 -8.36 -3.99 -12.85
C PHE A 313 -8.37 -5.34 -12.12
N LEU A 314 -9.12 -5.44 -11.02
CA LEU A 314 -9.29 -6.68 -10.27
C LEU A 314 -9.87 -7.80 -11.15
N ASN A 315 -10.90 -7.50 -11.95
CA ASN A 315 -11.47 -8.45 -12.90
C ASN A 315 -10.51 -8.78 -14.05
N GLY A 316 -9.74 -7.81 -14.53
CA GLY A 316 -8.66 -8.03 -15.51
C GLY A 316 -7.63 -9.03 -15.00
N ILE A 317 -7.19 -8.87 -13.74
CA ILE A 317 -6.24 -9.80 -13.09
C ILE A 317 -6.86 -11.19 -12.87
N LEU A 318 -8.12 -11.25 -12.40
CA LEU A 318 -8.82 -12.52 -12.15
C LEU A 318 -8.93 -13.37 -13.42
N ARG A 319 -9.16 -12.73 -14.57
CA ARG A 319 -9.35 -13.40 -15.87
C ARG A 319 -8.05 -13.67 -16.63
N SER A 320 -6.95 -13.02 -16.24
CA SER A 320 -5.66 -13.17 -16.91
C SER A 320 -4.99 -14.50 -16.52
N PRO A 321 -4.61 -15.37 -17.48
CA PRO A 321 -3.94 -16.65 -17.23
C PRO A 321 -2.44 -16.50 -16.96
N THR A 322 -1.84 -15.42 -17.46
CA THR A 322 -0.42 -15.08 -17.42
C THR A 322 -0.27 -13.62 -17.05
N PHE A 323 0.91 -13.21 -16.62
CA PHE A 323 1.22 -11.80 -16.32
C PHE A 323 2.29 -11.26 -17.27
N PRO A 324 2.25 -9.95 -17.61
CA PRO A 324 1.36 -8.89 -17.09
C PRO A 324 -0.14 -9.07 -17.42
N PRO A 325 -1.06 -8.67 -16.52
CA PRO A 325 -2.51 -8.89 -16.70
C PRO A 325 -3.12 -7.96 -17.73
N VAL A 326 -4.23 -8.39 -18.34
CA VAL A 326 -5.04 -7.59 -19.29
C VAL A 326 -5.50 -6.28 -18.67
N ASN A 327 -5.37 -5.19 -19.43
CA ASN A 327 -5.89 -3.88 -19.05
C ASN A 327 -7.32 -3.68 -19.60
N PRO A 328 -8.35 -3.52 -18.75
CA PRO A 328 -9.72 -3.27 -19.19
C PRO A 328 -9.91 -1.92 -19.88
N HIS A 329 -8.99 -0.96 -19.68
CA HIS A 329 -9.05 0.39 -20.25
C HIS A 329 -8.10 0.57 -21.44
N PHE A 330 -7.31 -0.44 -21.80
CA PHE A 330 -6.37 -0.38 -22.91
C PHE A 330 -6.48 -1.64 -23.78
N ALA A 331 -7.31 -1.55 -24.83
CA ALA A 331 -7.63 -2.67 -25.70
C ALA A 331 -6.37 -3.26 -26.35
N GLY A 332 -6.18 -4.57 -26.17
CA GLY A 332 -5.02 -5.28 -26.70
C GLY A 332 -3.73 -5.11 -25.89
N GLY A 333 -3.76 -4.40 -24.74
CA GLY A 333 -2.60 -4.23 -23.89
C GLY A 333 -2.78 -4.65 -22.44
N TYR A 334 -1.68 -4.58 -21.70
CA TYR A 334 -1.60 -5.00 -20.31
C TYR A 334 -1.57 -3.82 -19.33
N ILE A 335 -1.84 -4.10 -18.05
CA ILE A 335 -1.91 -3.10 -16.99
C ILE A 335 -0.49 -2.54 -16.78
N ASN A 336 -0.31 -1.24 -17.04
CA ASN A 336 0.90 -0.49 -16.72
C ASN A 336 0.67 0.38 -15.47
N TYR A 337 0.41 -0.30 -14.35
CA TYR A 337 0.11 0.28 -13.05
C TYR A 337 0.59 -0.68 -11.96
N TYR A 338 0.75 -0.23 -10.72
CA TYR A 338 1.20 -1.04 -9.58
C TYR A 338 0.11 -2.05 -9.14
N TYR A 339 -0.05 -3.11 -9.93
CA TYR A 339 -1.15 -4.07 -9.83
C TYR A 339 -0.92 -5.15 -8.77
N PHE A 340 0.28 -5.29 -8.20
CA PHE A 340 0.61 -6.41 -7.32
C PHE A 340 -0.29 -6.47 -6.08
N GLY A 341 -0.65 -5.32 -5.51
CA GLY A 341 -1.61 -5.25 -4.39
C GLY A 341 -2.99 -5.79 -4.77
N LEU A 342 -3.53 -5.34 -5.91
CA LEU A 342 -4.78 -5.85 -6.47
C LEU A 342 -4.70 -7.34 -6.81
N TYR A 343 -3.54 -7.81 -7.24
CA TYR A 343 -3.29 -9.23 -7.48
C TYR A 343 -3.37 -10.05 -6.18
N LEU A 344 -2.81 -9.56 -5.07
CA LEU A 344 -2.94 -10.27 -3.78
C LEU A 344 -4.41 -10.40 -3.36
N VAL A 345 -5.23 -9.38 -3.65
CA VAL A 345 -6.69 -9.46 -3.46
C VAL A 345 -7.30 -10.50 -4.40
N ALA A 346 -7.00 -10.46 -5.69
CA ALA A 346 -7.48 -11.41 -6.69
C ALA A 346 -7.11 -12.86 -6.35
N TYR A 347 -5.92 -13.08 -5.76
CA TYR A 347 -5.48 -14.37 -5.27
C TYR A 347 -6.41 -14.92 -4.18
N LEU A 348 -6.80 -14.09 -3.21
CA LEU A 348 -7.74 -14.52 -2.16
C LEU A 348 -9.16 -14.75 -2.70
N ILE A 349 -9.58 -13.97 -3.70
CA ILE A 349 -10.84 -14.21 -4.44
C ILE A 349 -10.81 -15.58 -5.12
N LYS A 350 -9.72 -15.95 -5.81
CA LYS A 350 -9.56 -17.28 -6.42
C LYS A 350 -9.61 -18.41 -5.39
N LEU A 351 -8.95 -18.23 -4.25
CA LEU A 351 -8.94 -19.20 -3.15
C LEU A 351 -10.28 -19.35 -2.45
N THR A 352 -11.08 -18.30 -2.36
CA THR A 352 -12.39 -18.36 -1.69
C THR A 352 -13.51 -18.76 -2.64
N GLY A 353 -13.35 -18.49 -3.93
CA GLY A 353 -14.36 -18.71 -4.95
C GLY A 353 -15.52 -17.71 -4.91
N ILE A 354 -15.41 -16.67 -4.07
CA ILE A 354 -16.45 -15.67 -3.84
C ILE A 354 -16.48 -14.70 -5.03
N TYR A 355 -17.68 -14.31 -5.46
CA TYR A 355 -17.84 -13.35 -6.55
C TYR A 355 -17.14 -12.02 -6.23
N ALA A 356 -16.49 -11.42 -7.23
CA ALA A 356 -15.63 -10.24 -7.04
C ALA A 356 -16.40 -9.07 -6.42
N GLU A 357 -17.66 -8.88 -6.80
CA GLU A 357 -18.57 -7.83 -6.29
C GLU A 357 -18.84 -7.95 -4.78
N VAL A 358 -18.87 -9.17 -4.23
CA VAL A 358 -18.99 -9.42 -2.78
C VAL A 358 -17.61 -9.34 -2.13
N ALA A 359 -16.62 -9.97 -2.74
CA ALA A 359 -15.27 -10.06 -2.20
C ALA A 359 -14.56 -8.70 -2.08
N PHE A 360 -14.88 -7.72 -2.94
CA PHE A 360 -14.37 -6.36 -2.83
C PHE A 360 -14.69 -5.77 -1.44
N ASN A 361 -15.93 -5.91 -0.99
CA ASN A 361 -16.37 -5.48 0.34
C ASN A 361 -15.67 -6.24 1.48
N LEU A 362 -15.55 -7.56 1.35
CA LEU A 362 -14.84 -8.39 2.33
C LEU A 362 -13.35 -8.03 2.42
N THR A 363 -12.75 -7.63 1.30
CA THR A 363 -11.35 -7.21 1.23
C THR A 363 -11.12 -5.94 2.03
N ILE A 364 -11.97 -4.92 1.90
CA ILE A 364 -11.82 -3.69 2.68
C ILE A 364 -11.88 -4.00 4.18
N ALA A 365 -12.85 -4.82 4.61
CA ALA A 365 -12.96 -5.25 6.00
C ALA A 365 -11.75 -6.07 6.47
N MET A 366 -11.22 -6.93 5.60
CA MET A 366 -10.00 -7.68 5.86
C MET A 366 -8.79 -6.77 6.06
N LEU A 367 -8.56 -5.81 5.15
CA LEU A 367 -7.42 -4.90 5.21
C LEU A 367 -7.45 -4.04 6.47
N PHE A 368 -8.64 -3.58 6.88
CA PHE A 368 -8.85 -2.93 8.16
C PHE A 368 -8.46 -3.84 9.33
N ALA A 369 -9.00 -5.06 9.38
CA ALA A 369 -8.72 -6.01 10.46
C ALA A 369 -7.25 -6.46 10.53
N LEU A 370 -6.59 -6.67 9.39
CA LEU A 370 -5.17 -6.97 9.30
C LEU A 370 -4.33 -5.80 9.78
N THR A 371 -4.71 -4.57 9.44
CA THR A 371 -4.05 -3.36 9.96
C THR A 371 -4.16 -3.31 11.48
N VAL A 372 -5.38 -3.49 12.03
CA VAL A 372 -5.62 -3.47 13.48
C VAL A 372 -4.75 -4.52 14.19
N VAL A 373 -4.77 -5.78 13.73
CA VAL A 373 -4.06 -6.86 14.43
C VAL A 373 -2.54 -6.76 14.26
N ASN A 374 -2.04 -6.31 13.11
CA ASN A 374 -0.60 -6.15 12.87
C ASN A 374 -0.04 -4.98 13.69
N VAL A 375 -0.73 -3.84 13.72
CA VAL A 375 -0.34 -2.68 14.55
C VAL A 375 -0.40 -3.07 16.03
N PHE A 376 -1.43 -3.81 16.45
CA PHE A 376 -1.51 -4.34 17.80
C PHE A 376 -0.31 -5.24 18.13
N ALA A 377 0.10 -6.14 17.23
CA ALA A 377 1.25 -7.03 17.45
C ALA A 377 2.57 -6.24 17.64
N VAL A 378 2.79 -5.21 16.82
CA VAL A 378 3.95 -4.32 16.92
C VAL A 378 3.92 -3.55 18.24
N ALA A 379 2.80 -2.89 18.54
CA ALA A 379 2.65 -2.06 19.73
C ALA A 379 2.74 -2.88 21.03
N TYR A 380 2.07 -4.03 21.08
CA TYR A 380 2.12 -4.93 22.23
C TYR A 380 3.54 -5.43 22.50
N SER A 381 4.26 -5.81 21.46
CA SER A 381 5.66 -6.23 21.57
C SER A 381 6.57 -5.06 21.99
N ALA A 382 6.36 -3.86 21.44
CA ALA A 382 7.13 -2.68 21.78
C ALA A 382 6.89 -2.22 23.23
N VAL A 383 5.63 -2.10 23.67
CA VAL A 383 5.27 -1.72 25.05
C VAL A 383 5.89 -2.70 26.04
N ALA A 384 5.73 -4.00 25.83
CA ALA A 384 6.22 -4.99 26.77
C ALA A 384 7.76 -5.11 26.81
N ASN A 385 8.46 -4.69 25.75
CA ASN A 385 9.93 -4.75 25.67
C ASN A 385 10.61 -3.44 26.09
N TYR A 386 9.98 -2.28 25.85
CA TYR A 386 10.60 -0.95 26.03
C TYR A 386 9.94 -0.05 27.08
N LEU A 387 8.67 -0.23 27.40
CA LEU A 387 8.02 0.46 28.51
C LEU A 387 8.12 -0.42 29.76
N PRO A 388 9.05 -0.15 30.69
CA PRO A 388 8.98 -0.77 32.00
C PRO A 388 7.74 -0.21 32.68
N ILE A 389 6.61 -0.92 32.59
CA ILE A 389 5.46 -0.66 33.45
C ILE A 389 5.92 -1.04 34.87
N ALA A 390 6.51 -0.07 35.55
CA ALA A 390 6.75 0.06 36.99
C ALA A 390 7.14 -1.20 37.79
N SER A 391 7.86 -2.15 37.19
CA SER A 391 8.56 -3.20 37.94
C SER A 391 9.99 -3.33 37.42
N THR A 392 10.88 -2.61 38.11
CA THR A 392 12.23 -3.07 38.47
C THR A 392 12.93 -3.97 37.45
N ARG A 393 13.49 -3.33 36.41
CA ARG A 393 14.54 -3.93 35.56
C ARG A 393 15.76 -4.40 36.38
N ALA A 394 15.89 -3.92 37.62
CA ALA A 394 16.90 -4.33 38.60
C ALA A 394 16.56 -5.64 39.36
N GLU A 395 15.31 -6.12 39.36
CA GLU A 395 14.93 -7.38 40.05
C GLU A 395 14.92 -8.61 39.13
N SER A 396 14.90 -8.39 37.82
CA SER A 396 14.88 -9.47 36.82
C SER A 396 16.18 -10.27 36.74
N GLU A 397 17.30 -9.76 37.26
CA GLU A 397 18.59 -10.48 37.22
C GLU A 397 18.84 -11.35 38.45
N THR A 398 18.03 -11.26 39.53
CA THR A 398 18.39 -11.92 40.80
C THR A 398 17.38 -12.91 41.38
N ARG A 399 16.12 -12.98 40.97
CA ARG A 399 15.20 -14.06 41.40
C ARG A 399 14.21 -14.41 40.29
N GLY A 400 13.88 -15.70 40.17
CA GLY A 400 12.98 -16.26 39.14
C GLY A 400 11.66 -15.51 39.00
N GLY A 401 11.68 -14.43 38.22
CA GLY A 401 10.59 -13.48 38.07
C GLY A 401 9.44 -14.12 37.33
N ARG A 402 8.24 -14.04 37.93
CA ARG A 402 7.00 -14.43 37.26
C ARG A 402 6.90 -13.68 35.93
N PRO A 403 6.55 -14.36 34.81
CA PRO A 403 6.36 -13.68 33.54
C PRO A 403 5.30 -12.59 33.72
N LEU A 404 5.58 -11.39 33.19
CA LEU A 404 4.65 -10.27 33.18
C LEU A 404 3.29 -10.76 32.63
N ALA A 405 2.21 -10.53 33.37
CA ALA A 405 0.91 -11.08 33.00
C ALA A 405 0.48 -10.56 31.62
N TRP A 406 -0.12 -11.43 30.79
CA TRP A 406 -0.48 -11.12 29.40
C TRP A 406 -1.34 -9.86 29.24
N HIS A 407 -2.11 -9.50 30.27
CA HIS A 407 -2.95 -8.29 30.29
C HIS A 407 -2.16 -6.98 30.47
N VAL A 408 -0.93 -7.04 30.98
CA VAL A 408 -0.09 -5.87 31.20
C VAL A 408 0.32 -5.31 29.83
N GLY A 409 -0.10 -4.09 29.53
CA GLY A 409 0.15 -3.44 28.25
C GLY A 409 -0.92 -3.67 27.17
N LEU A 410 -1.94 -4.51 27.38
CA LEU A 410 -3.02 -4.68 26.39
C LEU A 410 -3.78 -3.37 26.13
N GLY A 411 -4.17 -2.66 27.19
CA GLY A 411 -4.88 -1.38 27.05
C GLY A 411 -4.06 -0.36 26.27
N ALA A 412 -2.77 -0.22 26.60
CA ALA A 412 -1.86 0.67 25.87
C ALA A 412 -1.63 0.21 24.42
N ALA A 413 -1.53 -1.10 24.18
CA ALA A 413 -1.36 -1.65 22.84
C ALA A 413 -2.62 -1.50 21.98
N LEU A 414 -3.82 -1.50 22.55
CA LEU A 414 -5.08 -1.24 21.84
C LEU A 414 -5.25 0.23 21.43
N LEU A 415 -4.55 1.16 22.10
CA LEU A 415 -4.51 2.55 21.66
C LEU A 415 -3.81 2.67 20.30
N ALA A 416 -2.76 1.90 20.02
CA ALA A 416 -2.02 2.03 18.77
C ALA A 416 -2.89 1.76 17.51
N PRO A 417 -3.65 0.66 17.40
CA PRO A 417 -4.62 0.49 16.32
C PRO A 417 -5.67 1.60 16.24
N LEU A 418 -6.17 2.09 17.37
CA LEU A 418 -7.12 3.22 17.41
C LEU A 418 -6.49 4.48 16.81
N PHE A 419 -5.25 4.80 17.20
CA PHE A 419 -4.51 5.93 16.65
C PHE A 419 -4.24 5.79 15.17
N VAL A 420 -3.82 4.60 14.70
CA VAL A 420 -3.51 4.39 13.28
C VAL A 420 -4.78 4.39 12.42
N THR A 421 -5.80 3.62 12.82
CA THR A 421 -6.95 3.33 11.94
C THR A 421 -8.09 4.31 12.05
N ILE A 422 -8.25 5.01 13.18
CA ILE A 422 -9.40 5.90 13.44
C ILE A 422 -8.91 7.33 13.63
N LEU A 423 -7.88 7.55 14.44
CA LEU A 423 -7.40 8.90 14.80
C LEU A 423 -6.18 9.37 14.00
N GLY A 424 -5.91 8.78 12.82
CA GLY A 424 -4.63 8.87 12.11
C GLY A 424 -4.06 10.30 11.99
N ASN A 425 -4.84 11.23 11.45
CA ASN A 425 -4.44 12.63 11.28
C ASN A 425 -4.97 13.57 12.38
N LEU A 426 -5.70 13.04 13.36
CA LEU A 426 -6.38 13.75 14.46
C LEU A 426 -7.44 14.79 14.06
N ASP A 427 -7.45 15.31 12.83
CA ASP A 427 -8.36 16.40 12.46
C ASP A 427 -9.83 15.97 12.42
N GLY A 428 -10.13 14.73 12.01
CA GLY A 428 -11.49 14.20 12.11
C GLY A 428 -12.00 14.14 13.56
N PHE A 429 -11.13 13.79 14.51
CA PHE A 429 -11.46 13.86 15.93
C PHE A 429 -11.57 15.30 16.42
N ALA A 430 -10.68 16.18 15.98
CA ALA A 430 -10.72 17.60 16.33
C ALA A 430 -12.00 18.26 15.81
N GLN A 431 -12.49 17.88 14.63
CA GLN A 431 -13.78 18.32 14.09
C GLN A 431 -14.93 17.89 14.99
N LEU A 432 -14.98 16.62 15.42
CA LEU A 432 -16.00 16.16 16.36
C LEU A 432 -15.98 16.96 17.68
N VAL A 433 -14.79 17.22 18.22
CA VAL A 433 -14.63 18.05 19.43
C VAL A 433 -15.13 19.47 19.18
N ARG A 434 -14.75 20.11 18.08
CA ARG A 434 -15.21 21.47 17.72
C ARG A 434 -16.73 21.50 17.60
N THR A 435 -17.32 20.52 16.91
CA THR A 435 -18.76 20.39 16.73
C THR A 435 -19.49 20.25 18.07
N LEU A 436 -19.02 19.38 18.96
CA LEU A 436 -19.59 19.22 20.30
C LEU A 436 -19.43 20.50 21.14
N ALA A 437 -18.26 21.13 21.09
CA ALA A 437 -17.98 22.36 21.83
C ALA A 437 -18.89 23.52 21.46
N THR A 438 -19.34 23.58 20.19
CA THR A 438 -20.29 24.62 19.75
C THR A 438 -21.71 24.45 20.28
N LEU A 439 -22.08 23.24 20.75
CA LEU A 439 -23.42 22.96 21.23
C LEU A 439 -23.70 23.53 22.63
N ASP A 440 -22.71 23.45 23.52
CA ASP A 440 -22.85 23.95 24.91
C ASP A 440 -21.55 24.61 25.39
N PRO A 441 -21.28 25.86 24.98
CA PRO A 441 -20.09 26.59 25.41
C PRO A 441 -20.15 26.90 26.90
N THR A 442 -19.20 26.37 27.67
CA THR A 442 -19.13 26.56 29.11
C THR A 442 -18.42 27.88 29.47
N PRO A 443 -18.65 28.44 30.67
CA PRO A 443 -17.90 29.60 31.16
C PRO A 443 -16.44 29.25 31.52
N PHE A 444 -16.03 27.99 31.38
CA PHE A 444 -14.66 27.57 31.63
C PHE A 444 -13.70 28.28 30.66
N ALA A 445 -12.64 28.85 31.23
CA ALA A 445 -11.54 29.47 30.51
C ALA A 445 -10.23 28.77 30.89
N SER A 446 -9.35 28.59 29.91
CA SER A 446 -8.02 28.04 30.12
C SER A 446 -7.00 28.76 29.26
N ALA A 447 -5.82 28.97 29.83
CA ALA A 447 -4.65 29.42 29.09
C ALA A 447 -3.98 28.27 28.29
N ILE A 448 -4.35 27.01 28.55
CA ILE A 448 -3.81 25.85 27.82
C ILE A 448 -4.57 25.73 26.49
N PRO A 449 -3.88 25.83 25.33
CA PRO A 449 -4.52 25.71 24.03
C PRO A 449 -5.27 24.39 23.90
N GLY A 450 -6.50 24.44 23.36
CA GLY A 450 -7.34 23.28 23.16
C GLY A 450 -8.10 22.76 24.38
N LEU A 451 -7.72 23.14 25.62
CA LEU A 451 -8.40 22.62 26.82
C LEU A 451 -9.83 23.16 26.95
N LYS A 452 -10.08 24.42 26.60
CA LYS A 452 -11.44 24.98 26.59
C LYS A 452 -12.37 24.22 25.63
N PRO A 453 -12.04 24.06 24.33
CA PRO A 453 -12.84 23.26 23.41
C PRO A 453 -13.10 21.82 23.91
N MET A 454 -12.14 21.19 24.61
CA MET A 454 -12.36 19.86 25.17
C MET A 454 -13.39 19.85 26.29
N VAL A 455 -13.36 20.83 27.20
CA VAL A 455 -14.35 20.97 28.28
C VAL A 455 -15.74 21.27 27.71
N ASP A 456 -15.83 22.21 26.77
CA ASP A 456 -17.08 22.54 26.09
C ASP A 456 -17.63 21.33 25.32
N ALA A 457 -16.76 20.52 24.70
CA ALA A 457 -17.18 19.31 24.00
C ALA A 457 -17.76 18.24 24.94
N VAL A 458 -17.26 18.13 26.18
CA VAL A 458 -17.83 17.23 27.19
C VAL A 458 -19.25 17.69 27.57
N ALA A 459 -19.46 19.00 27.75
CA ALA A 459 -20.78 19.56 28.02
C ALA A 459 -21.74 19.33 26.84
N GLY A 460 -21.30 19.63 25.61
CA GLY A 460 -22.06 19.35 24.40
C GLY A 460 -22.39 17.87 24.22
N PHE A 461 -21.46 16.96 24.55
CA PHE A 461 -21.72 15.53 24.54
C PHE A 461 -22.79 15.13 25.56
N GLN A 462 -22.73 15.67 26.78
CA GLN A 462 -23.77 15.44 27.79
C GLN A 462 -25.14 15.93 27.32
N LEU A 463 -25.20 17.10 26.67
CA LEU A 463 -26.43 17.62 26.09
C LEU A 463 -27.00 16.65 25.05
N VAL A 464 -26.18 16.19 24.09
CA VAL A 464 -26.58 15.22 23.06
C VAL A 464 -27.08 13.92 23.70
N ALA A 465 -26.33 13.38 24.67
CA ALA A 465 -26.64 12.11 25.31
C ALA A 465 -27.91 12.15 26.18
N THR A 466 -28.23 13.30 26.78
CA THR A 466 -29.36 13.43 27.73
C THR A 466 -30.64 13.94 27.08
N THR A 467 -30.53 14.81 26.07
CA THR A 467 -31.68 15.46 25.43
C THR A 467 -31.97 14.93 24.04
N GLY A 468 -31.05 14.16 23.44
CA GLY A 468 -31.15 13.74 22.04
C GLY A 468 -30.88 14.88 21.06
N ALA A 469 -30.18 15.94 21.48
CA ALA A 469 -29.79 17.04 20.59
C ALA A 469 -29.05 16.50 19.35
N THR A 470 -29.35 17.06 18.18
CA THR A 470 -28.75 16.62 16.92
C THR A 470 -27.34 17.19 16.77
N LEU A 471 -26.41 16.32 16.37
CA LEU A 471 -25.07 16.75 15.99
C LEU A 471 -25.13 17.46 14.63
N PRO A 472 -24.43 18.59 14.47
CA PRO A 472 -24.16 19.15 13.15
C PRO A 472 -23.53 18.12 12.21
N PRO A 473 -23.77 18.23 10.88
CA PRO A 473 -23.19 17.31 9.92
C PRO A 473 -21.67 17.25 10.01
N TYR A 474 -21.11 16.03 9.96
CA TYR A 474 -19.68 15.83 9.86
C TYR A 474 -19.24 16.05 8.41
N ASP A 475 -18.32 17.00 8.19
CA ASP A 475 -17.70 17.15 6.87
C ASP A 475 -16.66 16.05 6.68
N PHE A 476 -17.03 15.05 5.88
CA PHE A 476 -16.18 13.91 5.55
C PHE A 476 -14.90 14.30 4.79
N TRP A 477 -14.94 15.38 4.00
CA TRP A 477 -13.82 15.78 3.15
C TRP A 477 -12.84 16.70 3.89
N GLY A 478 -13.32 17.55 4.80
CA GLY A 478 -12.51 18.49 5.57
C GLY A 478 -11.23 17.87 6.17
N PRO A 479 -11.30 16.74 6.89
CA PRO A 479 -10.12 16.07 7.44
C PRO A 479 -9.11 15.60 6.40
N SER A 480 -9.52 15.38 5.15
CA SER A 480 -8.60 15.04 4.05
C SER A 480 -7.98 16.27 3.39
N ARG A 481 -8.21 17.47 3.93
CA ARG A 481 -7.72 18.78 3.45
C ARG A 481 -6.94 19.50 4.54
N VAL A 482 -6.10 18.77 5.28
CA VAL A 482 -5.25 19.37 6.34
C VAL A 482 -4.35 20.46 5.76
N LEU A 483 -3.92 20.29 4.50
CA LEU A 483 -3.40 21.37 3.68
C LEU A 483 -4.47 21.73 2.63
N GLU A 484 -5.00 22.96 2.69
CA GLU A 484 -6.21 23.42 1.98
C GLU A 484 -6.28 23.13 0.46
N PRO A 485 -5.18 23.10 -0.33
CA PRO A 485 -5.25 22.74 -1.75
C PRO A 485 -5.00 21.26 -2.06
N THR A 486 -4.71 20.43 -1.06
CA THR A 486 -4.15 19.07 -1.26
C THR A 486 -5.08 17.97 -0.79
N ILE A 487 -4.89 16.74 -1.28
CA ILE A 487 -5.60 15.55 -0.80
C ILE A 487 -4.69 14.77 0.13
N ASN A 488 -5.01 14.74 1.42
CA ASN A 488 -4.28 13.99 2.43
C ASN A 488 -5.12 12.83 2.93
N GLU A 489 -4.95 11.67 2.30
CA GLU A 489 -5.59 10.45 2.74
C GLU A 489 -4.94 9.87 3.99
N PHE A 490 -5.76 9.36 4.90
CA PHE A 490 -5.33 8.69 6.12
C PHE A 490 -6.22 7.47 6.37
N PRO A 491 -5.78 6.48 7.17
CA PRO A 491 -6.41 5.17 7.18
C PRO A 491 -7.93 5.19 7.40
N TYR A 492 -8.43 5.94 8.40
CA TYR A 492 -9.88 6.07 8.65
C TYR A 492 -10.64 6.54 7.42
N TRP A 493 -10.14 7.62 6.80
CA TRP A 493 -10.74 8.22 5.62
C TRP A 493 -10.74 7.23 4.45
N SER A 494 -9.58 6.64 4.13
CA SER A 494 -9.46 5.70 3.00
C SER A 494 -10.29 4.45 3.21
N PHE A 495 -10.35 3.90 4.43
CA PHE A 495 -11.17 2.72 4.72
C PHE A 495 -12.65 3.02 4.58
N LEU A 496 -13.11 4.19 5.03
CA LEU A 496 -14.52 4.60 4.91
C LEU A 496 -14.87 4.96 3.46
N PHE A 497 -13.98 5.64 2.74
CA PHE A 497 -14.11 5.89 1.31
C PHE A 497 -14.18 4.58 0.53
N ALA A 498 -13.39 3.58 0.94
CA ALA A 498 -13.40 2.20 0.51
C ALA A 498 -13.01 1.98 -0.96
N ASP A 499 -12.12 2.82 -1.47
CA ASP A 499 -11.43 2.56 -2.74
C ASP A 499 -10.31 1.58 -2.48
N LEU A 500 -10.18 0.55 -3.32
CA LEU A 500 -9.19 -0.51 -3.14
C LEU A 500 -7.82 -0.06 -3.67
N HIS A 501 -7.46 1.17 -3.31
CA HIS A 501 -6.30 1.84 -3.83
C HIS A 501 -5.03 1.22 -3.25
N PRO A 502 -3.90 1.21 -3.98
CA PRO A 502 -2.77 0.38 -3.57
C PRO A 502 -2.10 0.81 -2.25
N HIS A 503 -2.17 2.09 -1.86
CA HIS A 503 -1.73 2.50 -0.52
C HIS A 503 -2.56 1.85 0.60
N ILE A 504 -3.87 1.61 0.40
CA ILE A 504 -4.73 0.95 1.40
C ILE A 504 -4.33 -0.53 1.59
N ILE A 505 -3.93 -1.17 0.49
CA ILE A 505 -3.44 -2.55 0.47
C ILE A 505 -2.05 -2.63 1.14
N GLY A 506 -1.25 -1.57 1.01
CA GLY A 506 0.08 -1.43 1.61
C GLY A 506 0.06 -1.35 3.14
N ILE A 507 -0.95 -0.72 3.76
CA ILE A 507 -1.01 -0.47 5.23
C ILE A 507 -0.69 -1.72 6.08
N PRO A 508 -1.34 -2.89 5.91
CA PRO A 508 -1.00 -4.08 6.70
C PRO A 508 0.41 -4.62 6.42
N LEU A 509 0.96 -4.46 5.21
CA LEU A 509 2.34 -4.84 4.86
C LEU A 509 3.35 -3.87 5.49
N SER A 510 2.99 -2.60 5.56
CA SER A 510 3.73 -1.55 6.23
C SER A 510 3.86 -1.82 7.73
N ALA A 511 2.77 -2.21 8.40
CA ALA A 511 2.81 -2.67 9.79
C ALA A 511 3.68 -3.94 9.96
N MET A 512 3.72 -4.82 8.97
CA MET A 512 4.60 -5.98 8.97
C MET A 512 6.08 -5.61 8.88
N PHE A 513 6.42 -4.61 8.06
CA PHE A 513 7.77 -4.07 7.99
C PHE A 513 8.20 -3.47 9.34
N LEU A 514 7.30 -2.76 10.03
CA LEU A 514 7.55 -2.26 11.40
C LEU A 514 7.81 -3.41 12.40
N ALA A 515 7.13 -4.54 12.25
CA ALA A 515 7.41 -5.72 13.08
C ALA A 515 8.82 -6.28 12.81
N LEU A 516 9.29 -6.26 11.56
CA LEU A 516 10.65 -6.69 11.21
C LEU A 516 11.72 -5.74 11.75
N THR A 517 11.49 -4.43 11.69
CA THR A 517 12.42 -3.46 12.28
C THR A 517 12.51 -3.66 13.79
N LEU A 518 11.38 -3.91 14.47
CA LEU A 518 11.37 -4.27 15.88
C LEU A 518 12.16 -5.55 16.16
N VAL A 519 11.96 -6.63 15.37
CA VAL A 519 12.74 -7.88 15.47
C VAL A 519 14.25 -7.62 15.32
N LEU A 520 14.66 -6.76 14.39
CA LEU A 520 16.07 -6.42 14.18
C LEU A 520 16.65 -5.65 15.39
N LEU A 521 15.87 -4.76 15.99
CA LEU A 521 16.25 -4.00 17.18
C LEU A 521 16.36 -4.89 18.42
N GLU A 522 15.47 -5.86 18.61
CA GLU A 522 15.54 -6.85 19.69
C GLU A 522 16.77 -7.76 19.58
N ASN A 523 17.24 -8.00 18.35
CA ASN A 523 18.42 -8.83 18.09
C ASN A 523 19.74 -8.04 18.05
N ALA A 524 19.79 -6.78 18.47
CA ALA A 524 20.97 -5.92 18.37
C ALA A 524 22.28 -6.55 18.91
N ARG A 525 22.20 -7.30 20.01
CA ARG A 525 23.36 -7.94 20.66
C ARG A 525 23.68 -9.34 20.10
N THR A 526 23.03 -9.74 19.02
CA THR A 526 23.21 -11.08 18.43
C THR A 526 24.57 -11.21 17.75
N ASN A 527 25.29 -12.28 18.06
CA ASN A 527 26.46 -12.67 17.28
C ASN A 527 26.00 -13.28 15.94
N TRP A 528 25.93 -12.45 14.91
CA TRP A 528 25.49 -12.82 13.56
C TRP A 528 26.38 -13.87 12.88
N ARG A 529 27.66 -13.99 13.25
CA ARG A 529 28.52 -15.08 12.73
C ARG A 529 28.04 -16.45 13.20
N ARG A 530 27.60 -16.55 14.46
CA ARG A 530 27.04 -17.79 15.03
C ARG A 530 25.61 -18.04 14.57
N ARG A 531 24.79 -17.00 14.42
CA ARG A 531 23.39 -17.07 13.97
C ARG A 531 23.20 -16.71 12.49
N TRP A 532 24.18 -17.01 11.63
CA TRP A 532 24.16 -16.57 10.23
C TRP A 532 22.92 -17.04 9.46
N ARG A 533 22.43 -18.26 9.71
CA ARG A 533 21.21 -18.80 9.07
C ARG A 533 19.97 -17.98 9.41
N TYR A 534 19.87 -17.52 10.66
CA TYR A 534 18.79 -16.62 11.10
C TYR A 534 18.95 -15.24 10.49
N GLY A 535 20.18 -14.71 10.43
CA GLY A 535 20.49 -13.46 9.75
C GLY A 535 20.09 -13.45 8.27
N LEU A 536 20.40 -14.53 7.54
CA LEU A 536 19.97 -14.69 6.14
C LEU A 536 18.44 -14.76 6.01
N GLY A 537 17.76 -15.49 6.91
CA GLY A 537 16.30 -15.53 6.93
C GLY A 537 15.69 -14.15 7.19
N LEU A 538 16.25 -13.38 8.12
CA LEU A 538 15.82 -12.01 8.40
C LEU A 538 16.05 -11.09 7.20
N LEU A 539 17.22 -11.15 6.56
CA LEU A 539 17.54 -10.38 5.36
C LEU A 539 16.59 -10.72 4.19
N ALA A 540 16.34 -12.00 3.94
CA ALA A 540 15.39 -12.44 2.92
C ALA A 540 13.97 -11.95 3.20
N THR A 541 13.57 -11.91 4.48
CA THR A 541 12.26 -11.39 4.88
C THR A 541 12.18 -9.88 4.67
N PHE A 542 13.23 -9.11 5.02
CA PHE A 542 13.32 -7.68 4.69
C PHE A 542 13.22 -7.43 3.19
N ALA A 543 13.96 -8.19 2.37
CA ALA A 543 13.94 -8.07 0.93
C ALA A 543 12.55 -8.36 0.34
N LEU A 544 11.89 -9.42 0.82
CA LEU A 544 10.52 -9.76 0.41
C LEU A 544 9.54 -8.63 0.73
N PHE A 545 9.52 -8.13 1.96
CA PHE A 545 8.57 -7.07 2.34
C PHE A 545 8.87 -5.75 1.66
N LEU A 546 10.14 -5.37 1.52
CA LEU A 546 10.50 -4.14 0.82
C LEU A 546 10.13 -4.21 -0.67
N GLY A 547 10.39 -5.35 -1.32
CA GLY A 547 10.00 -5.60 -2.70
C GLY A 547 8.48 -5.65 -2.89
N ALA A 548 7.76 -6.25 -1.94
CA ALA A 548 6.29 -6.26 -1.92
C ALA A 548 5.73 -4.84 -1.77
N LEU A 549 6.20 -4.06 -0.80
CA LEU A 549 5.81 -2.66 -0.63
C LEU A 549 6.08 -1.85 -1.90
N ALA A 550 7.27 -1.96 -2.50
CA ALA A 550 7.59 -1.28 -3.75
C ALA A 550 6.67 -1.68 -4.90
N SER A 551 6.23 -2.94 -4.95
CA SER A 551 5.33 -3.46 -6.00
C SER A 551 3.86 -3.11 -5.76
N VAL A 552 3.46 -2.91 -4.49
CA VAL A 552 2.12 -2.47 -4.12
C VAL A 552 2.01 -0.96 -4.27
N ASN A 553 2.94 -0.21 -3.70
CA ASN A 553 3.02 1.24 -3.78
C ASN A 553 4.48 1.68 -3.77
N LEU A 554 5.01 2.05 -4.95
CA LEU A 554 6.41 2.45 -5.10
C LEU A 554 6.78 3.64 -4.19
N TRP A 555 5.83 4.52 -3.88
CA TRP A 555 6.04 5.70 -3.04
C TRP A 555 6.32 5.36 -1.58
N GLU A 556 6.02 4.13 -1.13
CA GLU A 556 6.38 3.66 0.21
C GLU A 556 7.88 3.31 0.32
N LEU A 557 8.55 3.03 -0.82
CA LEU A 557 9.92 2.52 -0.84
C LEU A 557 10.93 3.44 -0.13
N PRO A 558 11.01 4.77 -0.39
CA PRO A 558 11.99 5.63 0.28
C PRO A 558 11.85 5.60 1.81
N THR A 559 10.61 5.64 2.30
CA THR A 559 10.29 5.65 3.73
C THR A 559 10.70 4.35 4.40
N TYR A 560 10.27 3.19 3.89
CA TYR A 560 10.57 1.91 4.54
C TYR A 560 12.02 1.46 4.31
N LEU A 561 12.64 1.79 3.18
CA LEU A 561 14.07 1.59 2.98
C LEU A 561 14.87 2.42 4.00
N GLY A 562 14.56 3.71 4.12
CA GLY A 562 15.19 4.61 5.09
C GLY A 562 15.02 4.11 6.53
N LEU A 563 13.81 3.68 6.89
CA LEU A 563 13.52 3.10 8.20
C LEU A 563 14.29 1.79 8.45
N GLY A 564 14.38 0.91 7.45
CA GLY A 564 15.14 -0.34 7.53
C GLY A 564 16.64 -0.08 7.75
N VAL A 565 17.22 0.87 6.99
CA VAL A 565 18.61 1.31 7.16
C VAL A 565 18.82 1.91 8.54
N LEU A 566 17.95 2.81 8.99
CA LEU A 566 18.03 3.42 10.32
C LEU A 566 17.96 2.36 11.43
N ALA A 567 17.01 1.43 11.34
CA ALA A 567 16.88 0.33 12.30
C ALA A 567 18.13 -0.56 12.33
N PHE A 568 18.75 -0.82 11.17
CA PHE A 568 20.02 -1.54 11.10
C PHE A 568 21.16 -0.78 11.79
N LEU A 569 21.31 0.52 11.52
CA LEU A 569 22.34 1.36 12.14
C LEU A 569 22.17 1.43 13.67
N VAL A 570 20.94 1.64 14.14
CA VAL A 570 20.61 1.64 15.57
C VAL A 570 20.88 0.26 16.19
N SER A 571 20.56 -0.83 15.49
CA SER A 571 20.84 -2.20 15.94
C SER A 571 22.35 -2.46 16.06
N GLN A 572 23.17 -2.01 15.10
CA GLN A 572 24.64 -2.10 15.20
C GLN A 572 25.18 -1.30 16.39
N PHE A 573 24.73 -0.05 16.53
CA PHE A 573 25.15 0.81 17.63
C PHE A 573 24.79 0.21 19.00
N ARG A 574 23.56 -0.29 19.18
CA ARG A 574 23.12 -0.97 20.41
C ARG A 574 23.90 -2.27 20.70
N GLY A 575 24.36 -2.95 19.66
CA GLY A 575 25.09 -4.21 19.76
C GLY A 575 26.57 -4.05 20.07
N ARG A 576 27.22 -3.04 19.48
CA ARG A 576 28.70 -2.89 19.46
C ARG A 576 29.21 -1.59 20.07
N GLY A 577 28.33 -0.63 20.38
CA GLY A 577 28.70 0.73 20.82
C GLY A 577 29.26 1.61 19.70
N ARG A 578 29.32 1.12 18.45
CA ARG A 578 29.77 1.84 17.26
C ARG A 578 29.06 1.33 16.01
N ILE A 579 29.09 2.13 14.95
CA ILE A 579 28.62 1.73 13.61
C ILE A 579 29.86 1.33 12.80
N ASP A 580 29.93 0.08 12.38
CA ASP A 580 30.99 -0.38 11.48
C ASP A 580 30.54 -0.09 10.03
N TRP A 581 31.13 0.93 9.42
CA TRP A 581 30.85 1.26 8.02
C TRP A 581 31.59 0.28 7.09
N PRO A 582 30.98 -0.17 5.99
CA PRO A 582 31.61 -1.10 5.05
C PRO A 582 32.77 -0.47 4.23
N VAL A 583 33.18 0.77 4.50
CA VAL A 583 34.17 1.55 3.72
C VAL A 583 35.44 1.86 4.53
N THR A 584 35.72 1.09 5.57
CA THR A 584 37.02 1.09 6.28
C THR A 584 37.61 -0.30 6.25
#